data_AF-A0A957FGU6-F1
#
_entry.id   AF-A0A957FGU6-F1
#
_cell.length_a   1.000
_cell.length_b   1.000
_cell.length_c   1.000
_cell.angle_alpha   90.00
_cell.angle_beta   90.00
_cell.angle_gamma   90.00
#
_symmetry.space_group_name_H-M   'P 1'
#
loop_
_entity.id
_entity.type
_entity.pdbx_description
1 polymer ?
#
loop_
_entity_poly.entity_id
_entity_poly.type
_entity_poly.pdbx_seq_one_letter_code
_entity_poly.pdbx_strand_id
1 'polypeptide(L)'
;AIWQAKVAPDVQGRVFAVRRLIAQVTAPIATAVAGPLADRLFEPALREGGAWVGTFGWLVGTGPGAGMGLMFVITGLAGVLIGLSGYLFPVIRHAETLLPDHVAATDEGGETAVATPVVTETA
;
A
#
# COMPACT_ATOMS: atom_id res chain seq x y z
N ALA A 1 11.56 -4.57 -3.08
CA ALA A 1 12.23 -5.38 -4.12
C ALA A 1 11.35 -5.52 -5.37
N ILE A 2 10.09 -5.94 -5.27
CA ILE A 2 9.15 -6.10 -6.42
C ILE A 2 9.04 -4.85 -7.32
N TRP A 3 8.92 -3.66 -6.73
CA TRP A 3 8.77 -2.40 -7.49
C TRP A 3 10.03 -1.93 -8.24
N GLN A 4 11.22 -2.42 -7.87
CA GLN A 4 12.46 -2.05 -8.55
C GLN A 4 12.71 -2.88 -9.81
N ALA A 5 12.01 -4.00 -9.97
CA ALA A 5 12.14 -4.87 -11.15
C ALA A 5 11.27 -4.46 -12.34
N LYS A 6 10.25 -3.60 -12.15
CA LYS A 6 9.22 -3.32 -13.17
C LYS A 6 9.05 -1.84 -13.58
N VAL A 7 9.90 -0.92 -13.11
CA VAL A 7 9.79 0.52 -13.44
C VAL A 7 11.11 1.01 -14.02
N ALA A 8 11.09 1.68 -15.19
CA ALA A 8 12.27 2.28 -15.78
C ALA A 8 12.90 3.34 -14.83
N PRO A 9 14.24 3.40 -14.71
CA PRO A 9 14.95 4.19 -13.69
C PRO A 9 14.71 5.72 -13.77
N ASP A 10 14.21 6.20 -14.89
CA ASP A 10 13.92 7.61 -15.21
C ASP A 10 12.67 8.18 -14.49
N VAL A 11 11.67 7.35 -14.17
CA VAL A 11 10.44 7.80 -13.47
C VAL A 11 10.33 7.31 -12.02
N GLN A 12 11.20 6.38 -11.59
CA GLN A 12 11.22 5.86 -10.21
C GLN A 12 11.38 6.98 -9.17
N GLY A 13 12.28 7.95 -9.41
CA GLY A 13 12.51 9.08 -8.50
C GLY A 13 11.25 9.90 -8.22
N ARG A 14 10.41 10.14 -9.24
CA ARG A 14 9.16 10.89 -9.12
C ARG A 14 8.08 10.09 -8.40
N VAL A 15 7.94 8.80 -8.71
CA VAL A 15 6.94 7.93 -8.07
C VAL A 15 7.25 7.73 -6.59
N PHE A 16 8.52 7.48 -6.24
CA PHE A 16 8.93 7.36 -4.84
C PHE A 16 8.77 8.69 -4.08
N ALA A 17 9.07 9.82 -4.72
CA ALA A 17 8.88 11.14 -4.11
C ALA A 17 7.39 11.44 -3.83
N VAL A 18 6.49 11.20 -4.78
CA VAL A 18 5.04 11.40 -4.59
C VAL A 18 4.51 10.46 -3.51
N ARG A 19 4.89 9.18 -3.54
CA ARG A 19 4.49 8.23 -2.49
C ARG A 19 4.95 8.68 -1.10
N ARG A 20 6.19 9.17 -1.00
CA ARG A 20 6.75 9.67 0.26
C ARG A 20 6.05 10.94 0.72
N LEU A 21 5.72 11.86 -0.19
CA LEU A 21 4.96 13.07 0.12
C LEU A 21 3.57 12.73 0.66
N ILE A 22 2.85 11.81 0.00
CA ILE A 22 1.54 11.35 0.46
C ILE A 22 1.67 10.80 1.88
N ALA A 23 2.61 9.89 2.12
CA ALA A 23 2.84 9.32 3.45
C ALA A 23 3.20 10.38 4.50
N GLN A 24 4.01 11.38 4.15
CA GLN A 24 4.42 12.46 5.05
C GLN A 24 3.28 13.43 5.38
N VAL A 25 2.35 13.67 4.46
CA VAL A 25 1.20 14.56 4.68
C VAL A 25 0.06 13.84 5.41
N THR A 26 -0.06 12.51 5.26
CA THR A 26 -1.07 11.73 5.99
C THR A 26 -0.91 11.83 7.51
N ALA A 27 0.33 11.76 8.03
CA ALA A 27 0.59 11.80 9.46
C ALA A 27 0.08 13.08 10.16
N PRO A 28 0.43 14.31 9.73
CA PRO A 28 -0.06 15.53 10.38
C PRO A 28 -1.57 15.71 10.23
N ILE A 29 -2.16 15.30 9.10
CA ILE A 29 -3.61 15.34 8.92
C ILE A 29 -4.31 14.40 9.90
N ALA A 30 -3.81 13.18 10.04
CA ALA A 30 -4.36 12.20 10.97
C ALA A 30 -4.32 12.75 12.41
N THR A 31 -3.20 13.30 12.85
CA THR A 31 -3.08 13.91 14.18
C THR A 31 -4.01 15.11 14.35
N ALA A 32 -4.14 15.97 13.33
CA ALA A 32 -5.02 17.13 13.37
C ALA A 32 -6.51 16.76 13.50
N VAL A 33 -6.93 15.65 12.89
CA VAL A 33 -8.32 15.17 12.95
C VAL A 33 -8.58 14.31 14.20
N ALA A 34 -7.58 13.53 14.64
CA ALA A 34 -7.74 12.58 15.74
C ALA A 34 -8.14 13.27 17.05
N GLY A 35 -7.53 14.42 17.39
CA GLY A 35 -7.84 15.15 18.62
C GLY A 35 -9.30 15.59 18.71
N PRO A 36 -9.81 16.42 17.77
CA PRO A 36 -11.21 16.83 17.75
C PRO A 36 -12.19 15.65 17.67
N LEU A 37 -11.83 14.60 16.95
CA LEU A 37 -12.68 13.40 16.83
C LEU A 37 -12.76 12.66 18.18
N ALA A 38 -11.65 12.51 18.89
CA ALA A 38 -11.62 11.94 20.23
C ALA A 38 -12.47 12.77 21.20
N ASP A 39 -12.17 14.06 21.31
CA ASP A 39 -12.74 14.92 22.35
C ASP A 39 -14.21 15.27 22.11
N ARG A 40 -14.64 15.39 20.85
CA ARG A 40 -16.00 15.86 20.51
C ARG A 40 -16.97 14.78 20.07
N LEU A 41 -16.48 13.61 19.65
CA LEU A 41 -17.35 12.53 19.15
C LEU A 41 -17.27 11.30 20.04
N PHE A 42 -16.07 10.75 20.25
CA PHE A 42 -15.90 9.48 20.95
C PHE A 42 -16.05 9.61 22.47
N GLU A 43 -15.41 10.62 23.07
CA GLU A 43 -15.49 10.88 24.51
C GLU A 43 -16.95 11.14 24.94
N PRO A 44 -17.72 12.10 24.37
CA PRO A 44 -19.09 12.35 24.81
C PRO A 44 -20.05 11.20 24.48
N ALA A 45 -19.80 10.41 23.43
CA ALA A 45 -20.63 9.26 23.09
C ALA A 45 -20.50 8.11 24.09
N LEU A 46 -19.36 7.99 24.80
CA LEU A 46 -19.07 6.94 25.77
C LEU A 46 -19.11 7.38 27.24
N ARG A 47 -19.30 8.67 27.52
CA ARG A 47 -19.58 9.14 28.89
C ARG A 47 -20.88 8.56 29.42
N GLU A 48 -21.02 8.50 30.74
CA GLU A 48 -22.23 8.00 31.43
C GLU A 48 -23.52 8.60 30.82
N GLY A 49 -24.39 7.73 30.31
CA GLY A 49 -25.63 8.12 29.60
C GLY A 49 -25.49 8.41 28.10
N GLY A 50 -24.30 8.24 27.52
CA GLY A 50 -24.03 8.41 26.10
C GLY A 50 -24.64 7.30 25.22
N ALA A 51 -24.94 7.63 23.96
CA ALA A 51 -25.62 6.74 23.03
C ALA A 51 -24.88 5.43 22.75
N TRP A 52 -23.55 5.39 22.93
CA TRP A 52 -22.69 4.25 22.60
C TRP A 52 -22.30 3.42 23.82
N VAL A 53 -22.67 3.86 25.03
CA VAL A 53 -22.45 3.13 26.27
C VAL A 53 -23.10 1.74 26.24
N GLY A 54 -24.33 1.64 25.74
CA GLY A 54 -25.05 0.36 25.68
C GLY A 54 -24.41 -0.68 24.77
N THR A 55 -23.74 -0.25 23.69
CA THR A 55 -23.15 -1.16 22.68
C THR A 55 -21.67 -1.41 22.94
N PHE A 56 -20.92 -0.38 23.33
CA PHE A 56 -19.45 -0.44 23.45
C PHE A 56 -18.95 -0.25 24.89
N GLY A 57 -19.81 0.15 25.83
CA GLY A 57 -19.43 0.32 27.24
C GLY A 57 -18.97 -0.98 27.90
N TRP A 58 -19.44 -2.15 27.44
CA TRP A 58 -18.92 -3.45 27.90
C TRP A 58 -17.46 -3.69 27.48
N LEU A 59 -17.02 -3.10 26.37
CA LEU A 59 -15.73 -3.39 25.76
C LEU A 59 -14.64 -2.44 26.27
N VAL A 60 -14.99 -1.16 26.44
CA VAL A 60 -14.01 -0.10 26.77
C VAL A 60 -14.35 0.61 28.10
N GLY A 61 -15.53 0.36 28.68
CA GLY A 61 -16.03 1.07 29.85
C GLY A 61 -16.68 2.41 29.51
N THR A 62 -17.00 3.20 30.54
CA THR A 62 -17.71 4.49 30.45
C THR A 62 -16.99 5.64 31.15
N GLY A 63 -15.75 5.41 31.60
CA GLY A 63 -14.94 6.39 32.31
C GLY A 63 -14.22 7.38 31.37
N PRO A 64 -13.51 8.37 31.94
CA PRO A 64 -12.64 9.25 31.17
C PRO A 64 -11.63 8.46 30.34
N GLY A 65 -11.48 8.81 29.05
CA GLY A 65 -10.62 8.09 28.11
C GLY A 65 -11.23 6.84 27.47
N ALA A 66 -12.47 6.47 27.80
CA ALA A 66 -13.16 5.36 27.13
C ALA A 66 -13.35 5.62 25.62
N GLY A 67 -13.57 6.88 25.23
CA GLY A 67 -13.64 7.27 23.82
C GLY A 67 -12.35 6.95 23.06
N MET A 68 -11.19 7.30 23.64
CA MET A 68 -9.88 6.99 23.06
C MET A 68 -9.62 5.49 22.96
N GLY A 69 -10.02 4.71 23.98
CA GLY A 69 -9.88 3.25 23.93
C GLY A 69 -10.65 2.63 22.76
N LEU A 70 -11.87 3.10 22.48
CA LEU A 70 -12.66 2.62 21.35
C LEU A 70 -12.01 2.98 20.00
N MET A 71 -11.42 4.17 19.89
CA MET A 71 -10.67 4.56 18.68
C MET A 71 -9.50 3.62 18.40
N PHE A 72 -8.75 3.18 19.43
CA PHE A 72 -7.69 2.19 19.25
C PHE A 72 -8.21 0.83 18.81
N VAL A 73 -9.31 0.35 19.39
CA VAL A 73 -9.94 -0.92 18.99
C VAL A 73 -10.36 -0.87 17.53
N ILE A 74 -11.06 0.19 17.11
CA ILE A 74 -11.52 0.36 15.72
C ILE A 74 -10.31 0.46 14.77
N THR A 75 -9.28 1.22 15.13
CA THR A 75 -8.07 1.37 14.30
C THR A 75 -7.32 0.05 14.16
N GLY A 76 -7.19 -0.72 15.25
CA GLY A 76 -6.58 -2.05 15.23
C GLY A 76 -7.36 -3.02 14.34
N LEU A 77 -8.70 -3.05 14.48
CA LEU A 77 -9.56 -3.88 13.64
C LEU A 77 -9.46 -3.48 12.17
N ALA A 78 -9.46 -2.19 11.86
CA ALA A 78 -9.27 -1.69 10.51
C ALA A 78 -7.91 -2.11 9.94
N GLY A 79 -6.83 -2.05 10.73
CA GLY A 79 -5.51 -2.51 10.32
C GLY A 79 -5.49 -4.01 9.98
N VAL A 80 -6.13 -4.83 10.82
CA VAL A 80 -6.30 -6.27 10.54
C VAL A 80 -7.10 -6.48 9.26
N LEU A 81 -8.21 -5.77 9.07
CA LEU A 81 -9.04 -5.88 7.87
C LEU A 81 -8.30 -5.44 6.61
N ILE A 82 -7.47 -4.39 6.67
CA ILE A 82 -6.63 -3.95 5.55
C ILE A 82 -5.59 -5.01 5.20
N GLY A 83 -4.88 -5.54 6.21
CA GLY A 83 -3.89 -6.60 6.01
C GLY A 83 -4.53 -7.88 5.43
N LEU A 84 -5.67 -8.27 5.98
CA LEU A 84 -6.43 -9.43 5.54
C LEU A 84 -7.02 -9.22 4.14
N SER A 85 -7.51 -8.02 3.83
CA SER A 85 -7.95 -7.65 2.48
C SER A 85 -6.80 -7.80 1.48
N GLY A 86 -5.59 -7.38 1.83
CA GLY A 86 -4.40 -7.61 1.01
C GLY A 86 -4.16 -9.10 0.67
N TYR A 87 -4.53 -10.00 1.59
CA TYR A 87 -4.45 -11.44 1.40
C TYR A 87 -5.62 -12.00 0.58
N LEU A 88 -6.84 -11.49 0.76
CA LEU A 88 -8.04 -11.95 0.04
C LEU A 88 -8.16 -11.38 -1.38
N PHE A 89 -7.61 -10.20 -1.67
CA PHE A 89 -7.69 -9.61 -2.99
C PHE A 89 -6.77 -10.37 -3.98
N PRO A 90 -7.33 -11.12 -4.94
CA PRO A 90 -6.54 -11.89 -5.90
C PRO A 90 -5.70 -10.99 -6.82
N VAL A 91 -5.99 -9.69 -6.89
CA VAL A 91 -5.18 -8.67 -7.59
C VAL A 91 -3.81 -8.47 -6.93
N ILE A 92 -3.71 -8.61 -5.60
CA ILE A 92 -2.42 -8.56 -4.89
C ILE A 92 -1.78 -9.96 -4.89
N ARG A 93 -2.58 -11.02 -4.74
CA ARG A 93 -2.11 -12.42 -4.76
C ARG A 93 -1.54 -12.87 -6.11
N HIS A 94 -2.12 -12.42 -7.23
CA HIS A 94 -1.68 -12.76 -8.58
C HIS A 94 -0.99 -11.58 -9.28
N ALA A 95 -0.58 -10.55 -8.54
CA ALA A 95 0.23 -9.46 -9.09
C ALA A 95 1.53 -9.98 -9.75
N GLU A 96 2.06 -11.10 -9.23
CA GLU A 96 3.22 -11.80 -9.79
C GLU A 96 2.87 -12.58 -11.07
N THR A 97 1.62 -13.01 -11.26
CA THR A 97 1.18 -13.82 -12.41
C THR A 97 0.63 -12.99 -13.58
N LEU A 98 0.12 -11.78 -13.30
CA LEU A 98 -0.55 -10.92 -14.29
C LEU A 98 0.37 -9.93 -15.02
N LEU A 99 1.60 -9.72 -14.57
CA LEU A 99 2.58 -8.87 -15.27
C LEU A 99 3.68 -9.72 -15.91
N PRO A 100 3.68 -9.90 -17.25
CA PRO A 100 4.80 -10.49 -17.97
C PRO A 100 6.09 -9.81 -17.57
N ASP A 101 7.14 -10.59 -17.30
CA ASP A 101 8.45 -10.05 -17.00
C ASP A 101 8.97 -9.28 -18.22
N HIS A 102 9.58 -8.12 -17.96
CA HIS A 102 10.41 -7.49 -18.97
C HIS A 102 11.57 -8.44 -19.25
N VAL A 103 11.43 -9.21 -20.32
CA VAL A 103 12.57 -9.64 -21.12
C VAL A 103 13.33 -8.34 -21.37
N ALA A 104 14.50 -8.21 -20.74
CA ALA A 104 15.54 -7.37 -21.29
C ALA A 104 15.54 -7.69 -22.78
N ALA A 105 15.32 -6.67 -23.63
CA ALA A 105 15.42 -6.81 -25.07
C ALA A 105 16.77 -7.47 -25.39
N THR A 106 16.75 -8.78 -25.50
CA THR A 106 17.84 -9.63 -25.94
C THR A 106 17.27 -10.23 -27.20
N ASP A 107 17.80 -9.75 -28.31
CA ASP A 107 17.57 -10.14 -29.68
C ASP A 107 16.12 -10.13 -30.18
N GLU A 108 15.88 -9.35 -31.23
CA GLU A 108 15.80 -9.93 -32.58
C GLU A 108 15.79 -8.79 -33.62
N GLY A 109 16.67 -8.86 -34.62
CA GLY A 109 16.48 -8.14 -35.87
C GLY A 109 17.75 -7.63 -36.58
N GLY A 110 18.64 -8.54 -36.98
CA GLY A 110 19.80 -8.17 -37.80
C GLY A 110 20.54 -9.30 -38.51
N GLU A 111 19.98 -10.52 -38.57
CA GLU A 111 20.44 -11.53 -39.52
C GLU A 111 19.94 -11.15 -40.93
N THR A 112 20.61 -10.18 -41.54
CA THR A 112 20.55 -9.94 -42.99
C THR A 112 21.77 -10.59 -43.61
N ALA A 113 21.50 -11.67 -44.31
CA ALA A 113 22.35 -12.32 -45.29
C ALA A 113 23.36 -11.36 -45.97
N VAL A 114 24.65 -11.56 -45.69
CA VAL A 114 25.70 -11.27 -46.66
C VAL A 114 26.43 -12.59 -46.88
N ALA A 115 26.24 -13.09 -48.10
CA ALA A 115 26.72 -14.36 -48.58
C ALA A 115 28.21 -14.58 -48.29
N THR A 116 28.52 -15.75 -47.73
CA THR A 116 29.83 -16.37 -47.86
C THR A 116 30.01 -16.85 -49.31
N PRO A 117 31.06 -16.43 -50.04
CA PRO A 117 31.60 -17.27 -51.09
C PRO A 117 32.62 -18.24 -50.46
N VAL A 118 32.35 -19.51 -50.67
CA VAL A 118 33.22 -20.66 -50.43
C VAL A 118 34.55 -20.50 -51.20
N VAL A 119 35.66 -20.59 -50.46
CA VAL A 119 36.97 -21.22 -50.76
C VAL A 119 37.58 -21.05 -52.15
N THR A 120 38.80 -20.50 -52.20
CA THR A 120 39.91 -21.18 -52.89
C THR A 120 41.23 -20.93 -52.17
N GLU A 121 41.84 -22.02 -51.73
CA GLU A 121 43.23 -22.21 -51.30
C GLU A 121 44.20 -21.87 -52.44
N THR A 122 45.45 -21.49 -52.11
CA THR A 122 46.73 -21.79 -52.82
C THR A 122 47.67 -20.57 -52.97
N ALA A 123 48.86 -20.73 -52.39
CA ALA A 123 50.19 -20.15 -52.71
C ALA A 123 50.49 -18.67 -52.39
#